data_AF-A0A0C2ILS0-F1
#
_entry.id   AF-A0A0C2ILS0-F1
#
_cell.length_a   1.000
_cell.length_b   1.000
_cell.length_c   1.000
_cell.angle_alpha   90.00
_cell.angle_beta   90.00
_cell.angle_gamma   90.00
#
_symmetry.space_group_name_H-M   'P 1'
#
loop_
_entity.id
_entity.type
_entity.pdbx_description
1 polymer ?
#
loop_
_entity_poly.entity_id
_entity_poly.type
_entity_poly.pdbx_seq_one_letter_code
_entity_poly.pdbx_strand_id
1 'polypeptide(L)'
;MISGQESTKYKFLALIYSHQSNNPDIIVSDFSALFDRKCREIDFEVVTPGMVGKNYCVHGKHGFMYSKTSSSICEWIIEDLPKITPKPCSCTPEDYMWYLEIFIFFNV
;
A
#
# COMPACT_ATOMS: atom_id res chain seq x y z
N MET A 1 -8.65 -3.89 -17.90
CA MET A 1 -9.75 -3.76 -16.90
C MET A 1 -10.21 -2.32 -16.95
N ILE A 2 -11.44 -2.07 -17.38
CA ILE A 2 -12.04 -0.73 -17.38
C ILE A 2 -12.61 -0.53 -15.97
N SER A 3 -12.15 0.50 -15.26
CA SER A 3 -12.68 0.90 -13.95
C SER A 3 -13.45 2.20 -14.09
N GLY A 4 -14.54 2.32 -13.36
CA GLY A 4 -15.44 3.47 -13.44
C GLY A 4 -15.02 4.63 -12.52
N GLN A 5 -15.55 5.84 -12.79
CA GLN A 5 -15.38 7.03 -11.95
C GLN A 5 -16.61 7.24 -11.03
N GLU A 6 -16.43 7.81 -9.84
CA GLU A 6 -17.51 8.11 -8.88
C GLU A 6 -18.39 6.89 -8.54
N SER A 7 -19.70 6.94 -8.80
CA SER A 7 -20.70 5.87 -8.57
C SER A 7 -20.42 4.54 -9.30
N THR A 8 -19.35 4.48 -10.11
CA THR A 8 -18.92 3.29 -10.84
C THR A 8 -17.56 2.76 -10.37
N LYS A 9 -16.96 3.33 -9.30
CA LYS A 9 -15.67 2.93 -8.72
C LYS A 9 -15.56 1.44 -8.37
N TYR A 10 -16.66 0.83 -7.95
CA TYR A 10 -16.74 -0.58 -7.54
C TYR A 10 -17.42 -1.49 -8.58
N LYS A 11 -17.68 -0.95 -9.77
CA LYS A 11 -18.26 -1.70 -10.88
C LYS A 11 -17.16 -2.14 -11.82
N PHE A 12 -17.13 -3.43 -12.11
CA PHE A 12 -16.15 -4.04 -13.01
C PHE A 12 -16.87 -4.61 -14.21
N LEU A 13 -16.40 -4.22 -15.39
CA LEU A 13 -16.88 -4.75 -16.64
C LEU A 13 -15.92 -5.83 -17.13
N ALA A 14 -16.48 -7.01 -17.38
CA ALA A 14 -15.78 -8.14 -17.99
C ALA A 14 -16.42 -8.46 -19.34
N LEU A 15 -15.58 -8.62 -20.36
CA LEU A 15 -15.95 -9.14 -21.67
C LEU A 15 -15.56 -10.61 -21.71
N ILE A 16 -16.53 -11.49 -21.94
CA ILE A 16 -16.32 -12.92 -21.99
C ILE A 16 -16.61 -13.41 -23.40
N TYR A 17 -15.66 -14.14 -23.98
CA TYR A 17 -15.84 -14.84 -25.24
C TYR A 17 -16.07 -16.32 -24.95
N SER A 18 -17.19 -16.84 -25.45
CA SER A 18 -17.49 -18.28 -25.42
C SER A 18 -17.26 -18.86 -26.80
N HIS A 19 -16.60 -20.02 -26.89
CA HIS A 19 -16.44 -20.74 -28.16
C HIS A 19 -17.78 -21.19 -28.78
N GLN A 20 -18.88 -21.20 -28.01
CA GLN A 20 -20.21 -21.56 -28.47
C GLN A 20 -21.02 -20.36 -29.00
N SER A 21 -20.57 -19.13 -28.73
CA SER A 21 -21.22 -17.89 -29.13
C SER A 21 -20.26 -17.06 -29.99
N ASN A 22 -20.66 -16.71 -31.22
CA ASN A 22 -19.86 -15.80 -32.05
C ASN A 22 -19.85 -14.34 -31.53
N ASN A 23 -20.63 -14.04 -30.49
CA ASN A 23 -20.74 -12.71 -29.90
C ASN A 23 -20.13 -12.68 -28.48
N PRO A 24 -19.43 -11.60 -28.10
CA PRO A 24 -18.96 -11.41 -26.73
C PRO A 24 -20.12 -11.14 -25.77
N ASP A 25 -20.09 -11.77 -24.61
CA ASP A 25 -20.97 -11.45 -23.49
C ASP A 25 -20.33 -10.36 -22.62
N ILE A 26 -21.15 -9.43 -22.12
CA ILE A 26 -20.73 -8.38 -21.19
C ILE A 26 -21.29 -8.70 -19.82
N ILE A 27 -20.41 -8.83 -18.83
CA ILE A 27 -20.77 -8.95 -17.42
C ILE A 27 -20.38 -7.68 -16.69
N VAL A 28 -21.30 -7.14 -15.91
CA VAL A 28 -21.05 -6.03 -15.00
C VAL A 28 -21.21 -6.53 -13.57
N SER A 29 -20.11 -6.58 -12.82
CA SER A 29 -20.09 -6.95 -11.41
C SER A 29 -20.02 -5.71 -10.55
N ASP A 30 -20.93 -5.57 -9.59
CA ASP A 30 -20.96 -4.45 -8.64
C ASP A 30 -20.58 -4.93 -7.24
N PHE A 31 -19.46 -4.43 -6.73
CA PHE A 31 -18.96 -4.74 -5.38
C PHE A 31 -19.29 -3.65 -4.35
N SER A 32 -20.07 -2.63 -4.71
CA SER A 32 -20.45 -1.56 -3.77
C SER A 32 -21.16 -2.11 -2.53
N ALA A 33 -21.96 -3.16 -2.69
CA ALA A 33 -22.66 -3.84 -1.59
C ALA A 33 -21.74 -4.57 -0.60
N LEU A 34 -20.43 -4.70 -0.87
CA LEU A 34 -19.49 -5.25 0.10
C LEU A 34 -19.09 -4.24 1.19
N PHE A 35 -19.41 -2.96 1.01
CA PHE A 35 -18.94 -1.90 1.89
C PHE A 35 -20.12 -1.23 2.60
N ASP A 36 -20.38 -1.65 3.84
CA ASP A 36 -21.47 -1.09 4.66
C ASP A 36 -21.10 0.20 5.39
N ARG A 37 -19.81 0.57 5.37
CA ARG A 37 -19.28 1.76 6.07
C ARG A 37 -17.98 2.25 5.46
N LYS A 38 -17.64 3.50 5.75
CA LYS A 38 -16.30 4.06 5.56
C LYS A 38 -15.30 3.47 6.56
N CYS A 39 -14.06 3.30 6.13
CA CYS A 39 -12.97 2.93 7.02
C CYS A 39 -12.63 4.08 7.98
N ARG A 40 -12.20 3.72 9.19
CA ARG A 40 -11.70 4.61 10.25
C ARG A 40 -10.24 4.28 10.50
N GLU A 41 -9.53 5.14 11.23
CA GLU A 41 -8.11 4.93 11.57
C GLU A 41 -7.80 3.54 12.14
N ILE A 42 -8.71 2.99 12.97
CA ILE A 42 -8.56 1.65 13.58
C ILE A 42 -8.55 0.50 12.57
N ASP A 43 -9.01 0.72 11.34
CA ASP A 43 -9.06 -0.29 10.29
C ASP A 43 -7.72 -0.39 9.53
N PHE A 44 -6.75 0.46 9.88
CA PHE A 44 -5.45 0.56 9.25
C PHE A 44 -4.30 0.35 10.23
N GLU A 45 -3.19 -0.13 9.70
CA GLU A 45 -1.89 -0.13 10.34
C GLU A 45 -0.98 0.90 9.66
N VAL A 46 -0.14 1.58 10.43
CA VAL A 46 0.86 2.49 9.88
C VAL A 46 2.15 1.70 9.65
N VAL A 47 2.56 1.59 8.40
CA VAL A 47 3.68 0.75 7.96
C VAL A 47 4.82 1.58 7.36
N THR A 48 6.02 1.00 7.39
CA THR A 48 7.19 1.49 6.66
C THR A 48 7.42 0.61 5.43
N PRO A 49 7.51 1.18 4.20
CA PRO A 49 7.83 0.41 3.01
C PRO A 49 9.12 -0.39 3.17
N GLY A 50 9.16 -1.63 2.66
CA GLY A 50 10.33 -2.49 2.81
C GLY A 50 10.39 -3.28 4.13
N MET A 51 9.28 -3.32 4.89
CA MET A 51 9.11 -4.04 6.17
C MET A 51 9.28 -5.58 6.12
N VAL A 52 9.88 -6.14 5.07
CA VAL A 52 10.22 -7.58 5.02
C VAL A 52 11.58 -7.78 5.69
N GLY A 53 11.66 -7.66 7.02
CA GLY A 53 12.90 -7.87 7.78
C GLY A 53 13.02 -7.08 9.09
N LYS A 54 14.24 -7.06 9.66
CA LYS A 54 14.59 -6.44 10.95
C LYS A 54 14.63 -4.90 10.95
N ASN A 55 14.59 -4.25 9.77
CA ASN A 55 14.76 -2.80 9.67
C ASN A 55 13.43 -2.12 9.42
N TYR A 56 12.75 -1.77 10.52
CA TYR A 56 11.51 -1.00 10.55
C TYR A 56 11.71 0.49 10.21
N CYS A 57 12.96 0.90 10.02
CA CYS A 57 13.38 2.29 9.85
C CYS A 57 14.03 2.51 8.48
N VAL A 58 13.59 3.54 7.77
CA VAL A 58 14.09 3.95 6.45
C VAL A 58 14.47 5.42 6.54
N HIS A 59 15.73 5.74 6.21
CA HIS A 59 16.29 7.09 6.33
C HIS A 59 16.05 7.73 7.71
N GLY A 60 16.27 6.96 8.77
CA GLY A 60 16.10 7.42 10.16
C GLY A 60 14.65 7.69 10.59
N LYS A 61 13.64 7.29 9.80
CA LYS A 61 12.22 7.41 10.18
C LYS A 61 11.41 6.14 9.90
N HIS A 62 10.26 6.03 10.56
CA HIS A 62 9.30 4.95 10.35
C HIS A 62 7.85 5.46 10.34
N GLY A 63 6.97 4.64 9.77
CA GLY A 63 5.53 4.92 9.65
C GLY A 63 5.22 5.95 8.57
N PHE A 64 5.12 5.50 7.33
CA PHE A 64 4.95 6.36 6.15
C PHE A 64 3.60 6.19 5.47
N MET A 65 2.98 5.02 5.59
CA MET A 65 1.79 4.67 4.82
C MET A 65 0.75 3.97 5.68
N TYR A 66 -0.53 4.19 5.38
CA TYR A 66 -1.61 3.36 5.90
C TYR A 66 -1.69 2.08 5.07
N SER A 67 -1.72 0.95 5.75
CA SER A 67 -2.04 -0.37 5.20
C SER A 67 -3.34 -0.83 5.81
N LYS A 68 -4.33 -1.15 4.98
CA LYS A 68 -5.63 -1.61 5.46
C LYS A 68 -5.49 -3.03 6.02
N THR A 69 -6.04 -3.25 7.22
CA THR A 69 -6.05 -4.58 7.84
C THR A 69 -6.96 -5.53 7.06
N SER A 70 -6.56 -6.79 6.93
CA SER A 70 -7.30 -7.80 6.15
C SER A 70 -8.66 -8.15 6.76
N SER A 71 -8.83 -7.97 8.07
CA SER A 71 -10.07 -8.20 8.81
C SER A 71 -11.11 -7.08 8.63
N SER A 72 -10.70 -5.91 8.13
CA SER A 72 -11.58 -4.75 8.02
C SER A 72 -12.18 -4.64 6.62
N ILE A 73 -13.47 -4.93 6.46
CA ILE A 73 -14.19 -4.71 5.21
C ILE A 73 -14.92 -3.36 5.31
N CYS A 74 -14.49 -2.39 4.50
CA CYS A 74 -14.97 -1.01 4.53
C CYS A 74 -14.47 -0.23 3.30
N GLU A 75 -15.15 0.86 2.97
CA GLU A 75 -14.76 1.77 1.90
C GLU A 75 -13.57 2.64 2.32
N TRP A 76 -12.47 2.59 1.57
CA TRP A 76 -11.28 3.40 1.84
C TRP A 76 -11.25 4.64 0.93
N ILE A 77 -11.14 5.80 1.58
CA ILE A 77 -10.87 7.12 1.00
C ILE A 77 -9.64 7.65 1.74
N ILE A 78 -8.54 7.89 1.04
CA ILE A 78 -7.25 8.22 1.68
C ILE A 78 -7.24 9.67 2.21
N GLU A 79 -8.04 10.53 1.57
CA GLU A 79 -8.23 11.94 1.91
C GLU A 79 -8.95 12.14 3.24
N ASP A 80 -9.73 11.16 3.68
CA ASP A 80 -10.48 11.17 4.95
C ASP A 80 -9.57 10.81 6.15
N LEU A 81 -8.34 10.34 5.92
CA LEU A 81 -7.41 9.93 6.97
C LEU A 81 -6.49 11.08 7.41
N PRO A 82 -6.10 11.16 8.69
CA PRO A 82 -5.17 12.18 9.14
C PRO A 82 -3.80 11.96 8.50
N LYS A 83 -3.09 13.07 8.24
CA LYS A 83 -1.74 13.05 7.70
C LYS A 83 -0.82 12.27 8.64
N ILE A 84 -0.15 11.26 8.11
CA ILE A 84 0.88 10.53 8.83
C ILE A 84 2.06 11.47 9.06
N THR A 85 2.55 11.52 10.30
CA THR A 85 3.83 12.15 10.64
C THR A 85 4.84 11.04 10.92
N PRO A 86 5.81 10.79 10.01
CA PRO A 86 6.82 9.77 10.24
C PRO A 86 7.62 10.07 11.51
N LYS A 87 7.83 9.04 12.31
CA LYS A 87 8.51 9.15 13.60
C LYS A 87 10.01 8.87 13.43
N PRO A 88 10.90 9.59 14.12
CA PRO A 88 12.32 9.33 14.05
C PRO A 88 12.68 7.99 14.70
N CYS A 89 13.76 7.37 14.25
CA CYS A 89 14.38 6.21 14.87
C CYS A 89 15.73 6.57 15.48
N SER A 90 16.26 5.69 16.32
CA SER A 90 17.67 5.71 16.70
C SER A 90 18.55 5.33 15.52
N CYS A 91 19.69 5.99 15.37
CA CYS A 91 20.65 5.65 14.33
C CYS A 91 21.22 4.24 14.56
N THR A 92 21.40 3.49 13.48
CA THR A 92 22.11 2.21 13.47
C THR A 92 23.39 2.33 12.63
N PRO A 93 24.35 1.39 12.73
CA PRO A 93 25.57 1.43 11.91
C PRO A 93 25.31 1.54 10.41
N GLU A 94 24.19 0.99 9.94
CA GLU A 94 23.76 1.05 8.54
C GLU A 94 23.40 2.46 8.06
N ASP A 95 23.12 3.40 8.98
CA ASP A 95 22.84 4.80 8.65
C ASP A 95 24.10 5.63 8.36
N TYR A 96 25.29 5.09 8.66
CA TYR A 96 26.56 5.79 8.48
C TYR A 96 27.26 5.33 7.20
N MET A 97 27.72 6.28 6.40
CA MET A 97 28.60 5.99 5.27
C MET A 97 30.01 5.69 5.77
N TRP A 98 30.63 4.63 5.24
CA TRP A 98 32.05 4.38 5.44
C TRP A 98 32.85 5.45 4.69
N TYR A 99 33.62 6.26 5.42
CA TYR A 99 34.55 7.19 4.79
C TYR A 99 35.76 6.40 4.26
N LEU A 100 36.07 6.60 2.97
CA LEU A 100 37.05 5.83 2.18
C LEU A 100 38.50 5.92 2.69
N GLU A 101 38.80 6.80 3.66
CA GLU A 101 40.18 7.00 4.14
C GLU A 101 40.69 5.93 5.11
N ILE A 102 39.82 5.04 5.62
CA ILE A 102 40.24 4.02 6.61
C ILE A 102 40.90 2.79 5.95
N PHE A 103 40.76 2.59 4.63
CA PHE A 103 41.37 1.42 3.95
C PHE A 103 42.83 1.60 3.53
N ILE A 104 43.40 2.81 3.63
CA ILE A 104 44.79 3.05 3.20
C ILE A 104 45.82 2.77 4.32
N PHE A 105 45.40 2.59 5.58
CA PHE A 105 46.32 2.45 6.72
C PHE A 105 46.56 1.02 7.24
N PHE A 106 46.05 -0.04 6.58
CA PHE A 106 46.31 -1.44 6.97
C PHE A 106 47.22 -2.21 5.99
N ASN A 107 48.02 -1.51 5.18
CA ASN A 107 49.14 -2.09 4.42
C ASN A 107 50.40 -1.24 4.60
N VAL A 108 50.88 -1.12 5.84
CA VAL A 108 52.29 -0.78 6.16
C VAL A 108 52.80 -1.80 7.15
#